data_AF-A0A7R9GG83-F1
#
_entry.id   AF-A0A7R9GG83-F1
#
_cell.length_a   1.000
_cell.length_b   1.000
_cell.length_c   1.000
_cell.angle_alpha   90.00
_cell.angle_beta   90.00
_cell.angle_gamma   90.00
#
_symmetry.space_group_name_H-M   'P 1'
#
loop_
_entity.id
_entity.type
_entity.pdbx_description
1 polymer ?
#
loop_
_entity_poly.entity_id
_entity_poly.type
_entity_poly.pdbx_seq_one_letter_code
_entity_poly.pdbx_strand_id
1 'polypeptide(L)'
;MSSMTFGQKSFTPSPPDKGSFPLDHEGLCKRPMLKYMLCLTQNNNRNSECRQEAKDYLECRMENNLMAKEDFKKLAFDIRMTKKNVLLMCTGSVASLKVPEISKALLSTGMFCIRVVVTEKAKHFFDLKDLPPGVDSFSDDLEWSSWEKRGDPVLHIELRKWADIGLVAPLDANTLGKVAAGIADNLVTCCLRAWDFSRPLLVCPAMNTQMWLHPVTSSNLRILESWGFRVIQCIEKTLVCGDTGLGAMAEIHEIVAKAVEAMKSE
;
A
#
# COMPACT_ATOMS: atom_id res chain seq x y z
N MET A 1 -25.97 -50.92 11.97
CA MET A 1 -25.41 -49.55 11.81
C MET A 1 -24.23 -49.65 10.87
N SER A 2 -24.43 -49.22 9.62
CA SER A 2 -23.39 -49.19 8.58
C SER A 2 -22.42 -48.03 8.82
N SER A 3 -21.13 -48.28 8.71
CA SER A 3 -20.16 -47.22 8.39
C SER A 3 -19.18 -47.79 7.36
N MET A 4 -19.40 -47.45 6.09
CA MET A 4 -18.39 -47.63 5.05
C MET A 4 -17.53 -46.37 5.05
N THR A 5 -16.28 -46.49 5.46
CA THR A 5 -15.25 -45.48 5.25
C THR A 5 -14.93 -45.41 3.76
N PHE A 6 -15.39 -44.36 3.08
CA PHE A 6 -14.95 -44.03 1.73
C PHE A 6 -13.45 -43.69 1.77
N GLY A 7 -12.62 -44.59 1.24
CA GLY A 7 -11.22 -44.28 0.97
C GLY A 7 -11.14 -43.14 -0.03
N GLN A 8 -10.55 -42.01 0.38
CA GLN A 8 -10.17 -40.94 -0.54
C GLN A 8 -9.17 -41.53 -1.55
N LYS A 9 -9.61 -41.72 -2.80
CA LYS A 9 -8.70 -42.03 -3.90
C LYS A 9 -7.72 -40.88 -4.05
N SER A 10 -6.42 -41.17 -3.94
CA SER A 10 -5.36 -40.23 -4.31
C SER A 10 -5.52 -39.91 -5.80
N PHE A 11 -5.80 -38.65 -6.11
CA PHE A 11 -5.83 -38.16 -7.48
C PHE A 11 -4.39 -38.03 -7.98
N THR A 12 -3.90 -39.04 -8.68
CA THR A 12 -2.66 -38.97 -9.46
C THR A 12 -3.02 -38.58 -10.89
N PRO A 13 -2.78 -37.33 -11.31
CA PRO A 13 -3.09 -36.91 -12.67
C PRO A 13 -2.20 -37.66 -13.66
N SER A 14 -2.82 -38.36 -14.62
CA SER A 14 -2.15 -38.91 -15.80
C SER A 14 -2.10 -37.84 -16.90
N PRO A 15 -0.91 -37.42 -17.37
CA PRO A 15 -0.82 -36.57 -18.55
C PRO A 15 -1.38 -37.28 -19.79
N PRO A 16 -2.15 -36.61 -20.69
CA PRO A 16 -2.60 -35.22 -20.65
C PRO A 16 -4.14 -35.13 -20.68
N ASP A 17 -4.81 -35.24 -19.53
CA ASP A 17 -6.23 -34.89 -19.42
C ASP A 17 -6.51 -33.38 -19.59
N LYS A 18 -5.47 -32.58 -19.84
CA LYS A 18 -5.55 -31.17 -20.29
C LYS A 18 -4.66 -30.93 -21.52
N GLY A 19 -5.06 -31.52 -22.64
CA GLY A 19 -4.76 -31.03 -23.99
C GLY A 19 -3.32 -31.21 -24.48
N SER A 20 -3.12 -32.07 -25.48
CA SER A 20 -2.01 -31.93 -26.42
C SER A 20 -2.16 -30.61 -27.17
N PHE A 21 -1.39 -29.59 -26.79
CA PHE A 21 -1.41 -28.30 -27.47
C PHE A 21 -0.73 -28.39 -28.84
N PRO A 22 -1.23 -27.67 -29.87
CA PRO A 22 -0.52 -27.52 -31.14
C PRO A 22 0.92 -27.02 -30.91
N LEU A 23 1.88 -27.66 -31.56
CA LEU A 23 3.27 -27.21 -31.54
C LEU A 23 3.42 -25.98 -32.43
N ASP A 24 4.18 -25.00 -31.97
CA ASP A 24 4.48 -23.76 -32.71
C ASP A 24 5.55 -24.04 -33.78
N HIS A 25 5.16 -24.74 -34.85
CA HIS A 25 6.08 -25.14 -35.93
C HIS A 25 6.70 -23.95 -36.67
N GLU A 26 5.96 -22.85 -36.78
CA GLU A 26 6.38 -21.63 -37.49
C GLU A 26 7.13 -20.65 -36.57
N GLY A 27 7.18 -20.92 -35.26
CA GLY A 27 7.90 -20.12 -34.28
C GLY A 27 7.28 -18.74 -34.05
N LEU A 28 5.97 -18.60 -34.24
CA LEU A 28 5.21 -17.35 -34.09
C LEU A 28 5.38 -16.75 -32.69
N CYS A 29 5.42 -17.60 -31.67
CA CYS A 29 5.57 -17.21 -30.27
C CYS A 29 6.99 -17.48 -29.72
N LYS A 30 7.98 -17.70 -30.59
CA LYS A 30 9.37 -17.98 -30.19
C LYS A 30 10.00 -16.84 -29.38
N ARG A 31 9.72 -15.58 -29.74
CA ARG A 31 10.27 -14.41 -29.03
C ARG A 31 9.76 -14.29 -27.59
N PRO A 32 8.44 -14.28 -27.32
CA PRO A 32 7.94 -14.26 -25.94
C PRO A 32 8.30 -15.55 -25.17
N MET A 33 8.34 -16.71 -25.84
CA MET A 33 8.84 -17.96 -25.25
C MET A 33 10.27 -17.81 -24.73
N LEU A 34 11.20 -17.28 -25.55
CA LEU A 34 12.59 -17.09 -25.15
C LEU A 34 12.72 -16.12 -23.97
N LYS A 35 11.94 -15.03 -23.94
CA LYS A 35 11.92 -14.11 -22.81
C LYS A 35 11.50 -14.82 -21.51
N TYR A 36 10.45 -15.62 -21.59
CA TYR A 36 9.97 -16.40 -20.45
C TYR A 36 11.02 -17.42 -19.97
N MET A 37 11.66 -18.16 -20.87
CA MET A 37 12.73 -19.10 -20.52
C MET A 37 13.95 -18.41 -19.90
N LEU A 38 14.34 -17.24 -20.42
CA LEU A 38 15.41 -16.44 -19.84
C LEU A 38 15.08 -15.99 -18.42
N CYS A 39 13.86 -15.48 -18.21
CA CYS A 39 13.40 -15.10 -16.88
C CYS A 39 13.44 -16.28 -15.90
N LEU A 40 12.97 -17.47 -16.31
CA LEU A 40 13.03 -18.66 -15.46
C LEU A 40 14.46 -19.04 -15.10
N THR A 41 15.36 -18.98 -16.08
CA THR A 41 16.78 -19.29 -15.87
C THR A 41 17.41 -18.31 -14.89
N GLN A 42 17.06 -17.01 -14.97
CA GLN A 42 17.54 -15.98 -14.05
C GLN A 42 16.96 -16.11 -12.64
N ASN A 43 15.74 -16.65 -12.49
CA ASN A 43 15.02 -16.72 -11.23
C ASN A 43 14.96 -18.13 -10.60
N ASN A 44 15.90 -19.02 -10.95
CA ASN A 44 15.97 -20.39 -10.45
C ASN A 44 14.68 -21.20 -10.70
N ASN A 45 14.11 -21.08 -11.90
CA ASN A 45 12.87 -21.72 -12.34
C ASN A 45 11.62 -21.38 -11.50
N ARG A 46 11.63 -20.24 -10.79
CA ARG A 46 10.44 -19.75 -10.07
C ARG A 46 9.46 -19.06 -11.02
N ASN A 47 8.36 -19.73 -11.33
CA ASN A 47 7.31 -19.21 -12.22
C ASN A 47 6.62 -17.93 -11.69
N SER A 48 6.58 -17.72 -10.37
CA SER A 48 5.94 -16.56 -9.75
C SER A 48 6.61 -15.23 -10.13
N GLU A 49 7.94 -15.23 -10.24
CA GLU A 49 8.75 -14.05 -10.60
C GLU A 49 8.63 -13.70 -12.08
N CYS A 50 8.27 -14.67 -12.93
CA CYS A 50 8.20 -14.54 -14.38
C CYS A 50 6.76 -14.47 -14.90
N ARG A 51 5.84 -14.01 -14.05
CA ARG A 51 4.40 -14.06 -14.33
C ARG A 51 4.01 -13.19 -15.52
N GLN A 52 4.72 -12.08 -15.75
CA GLN A 52 4.49 -11.20 -16.89
C GLN A 52 4.95 -11.85 -18.20
N GLU A 53 6.16 -12.40 -18.22
CA GLU A 53 6.71 -13.09 -19.40
C GLU A 53 5.89 -14.35 -19.73
N ALA A 54 5.43 -15.06 -18.70
CA ALA A 54 4.50 -16.17 -18.85
C ALA A 54 3.16 -15.72 -19.46
N LYS A 55 2.62 -14.58 -19.00
CA LYS A 55 1.40 -14.00 -19.56
C LYS A 55 1.58 -13.65 -21.04
N ASP A 56 2.63 -12.92 -21.40
CA ASP A 56 2.92 -12.51 -22.77
C ASP A 56 3.05 -13.72 -23.71
N TYR A 57 3.68 -14.80 -23.23
CA TYR A 57 3.81 -16.04 -23.99
C TYR A 57 2.47 -16.74 -24.19
N LEU A 58 1.64 -16.86 -23.15
CA LEU A 58 0.32 -17.48 -23.24
C LEU A 58 -0.64 -16.64 -24.08
N GLU A 59 -0.56 -15.31 -24.00
CA GLU A 59 -1.31 -14.37 -24.84
C GLU A 59 -1.04 -14.64 -26.32
N CYS A 60 0.24 -14.65 -26.70
CA CYS A 60 0.66 -14.95 -28.07
C CYS A 60 0.11 -16.30 -28.54
N ARG A 61 0.15 -17.34 -27.69
CA ARG A 61 -0.36 -18.67 -28.06
C ARG A 61 -1.87 -18.68 -28.27
N MET A 62 -2.62 -17.95 -27.45
CA MET A 62 -4.07 -17.85 -27.58
C MET A 62 -4.49 -17.03 -28.82
N GLU A 63 -3.75 -15.98 -29.16
CA GLU A 63 -3.99 -15.16 -30.35
C GLU A 63 -3.72 -15.94 -31.65
N ASN A 64 -2.67 -16.77 -31.66
CA ASN A 64 -2.25 -17.56 -32.81
C ASN A 64 -2.90 -18.96 -32.86
N ASN A 65 -3.94 -19.23 -32.07
CA ASN A 65 -4.66 -20.51 -32.01
C ASN A 65 -3.75 -21.73 -31.67
N LEU A 66 -2.62 -21.49 -31.02
CA LEU A 66 -1.69 -22.50 -30.49
C LEU A 66 -2.10 -22.99 -29.08
N MET A 67 -3.19 -22.45 -28.56
CA MET A 67 -3.81 -22.77 -27.28
C MET A 67 -5.31 -22.38 -27.33
N ALA A 68 -6.15 -23.08 -26.57
CA ALA A 68 -7.54 -22.67 -26.38
C ALA A 68 -7.59 -21.27 -25.75
N LYS A 69 -8.46 -20.40 -26.26
CA LYS A 69 -8.66 -19.07 -25.67
C LYS A 69 -9.31 -19.21 -24.30
N GLU A 70 -8.58 -18.80 -23.27
CA GLU A 70 -9.09 -18.74 -21.91
C GLU A 70 -9.00 -17.31 -21.36
N ASP A 71 -9.89 -16.98 -20.44
CA ASP A 71 -9.82 -15.72 -19.71
C ASP A 71 -8.61 -15.78 -18.76
N PHE A 72 -7.73 -14.77 -18.83
CA PHE A 72 -6.59 -14.64 -17.92
C PHE A 72 -6.99 -14.66 -16.44
N LYS A 73 -8.23 -14.30 -16.10
CA LYS A 73 -8.78 -14.47 -14.73
C LYS A 73 -8.83 -15.93 -14.29
N LYS A 74 -9.16 -16.85 -15.20
CA LYS A 74 -9.22 -18.30 -14.93
C LYS A 74 -7.82 -18.92 -14.91
N LEU A 75 -6.89 -18.37 -15.67
CA LEU A 75 -5.49 -18.78 -15.70
C LEU A 75 -4.63 -18.12 -14.60
N ALA A 76 -5.25 -17.41 -13.65
CA ALA A 76 -4.56 -16.68 -12.59
C ALA A 76 -3.48 -15.69 -13.13
N PHE A 77 -3.67 -15.12 -14.33
CA PHE A 77 -2.88 -14.01 -14.88
C PHE A 77 -3.65 -12.68 -14.82
N ASP A 78 -4.66 -12.61 -13.95
CA ASP A 78 -5.21 -11.32 -13.55
C ASP A 78 -4.01 -10.48 -13.11
N ILE A 79 -3.70 -9.40 -13.85
CA ILE A 79 -2.82 -8.34 -13.35
C ILE A 79 -3.63 -7.60 -12.29
N ARG A 80 -3.98 -8.31 -11.23
CA ARG A 80 -3.91 -7.72 -9.92
C ARG A 80 -2.46 -7.95 -9.54
N MET A 81 -1.61 -6.96 -9.81
CA MET A 81 -0.67 -6.57 -8.76
C MET A 81 -1.50 -6.65 -7.49
N THR A 82 -1.20 -7.60 -6.60
CA THR A 82 -1.94 -7.74 -5.34
C THR A 82 -1.87 -6.36 -4.73
N LYS A 83 -3.01 -5.64 -4.77
CA LYS A 83 -3.01 -4.22 -4.46
C LYS A 83 -2.46 -4.10 -3.05
N LYS A 84 -1.42 -3.29 -2.89
CA LYS A 84 -0.83 -3.06 -1.59
C LYS A 84 -1.75 -2.14 -0.81
N ASN A 85 -1.97 -2.46 0.46
CA ASN A 85 -2.86 -1.71 1.33
C ASN A 85 -2.11 -0.54 1.96
N VAL A 86 -2.52 0.68 1.67
CA VAL A 86 -1.97 1.92 2.21
C VAL A 86 -2.87 2.43 3.33
N LEU A 87 -2.31 2.55 4.53
CA LEU A 87 -2.95 3.28 5.62
C LEU A 87 -2.46 4.73 5.60
N LEU A 88 -3.29 5.61 5.04
CA LEU A 88 -3.03 7.05 4.98
C LEU A 88 -3.51 7.71 6.28
N MET A 89 -2.58 8.15 7.12
CA MET A 89 -2.85 8.80 8.39
C MET A 89 -2.69 10.32 8.25
N CYS A 90 -3.68 11.07 8.71
CA CYS A 90 -3.78 12.52 8.50
C CYS A 90 -3.93 13.26 9.83
N THR A 91 -3.07 14.24 10.05
CA THR A 91 -3.00 15.02 11.30
C THR A 91 -3.48 16.46 11.12
N GLY A 92 -3.46 17.27 12.18
CA GLY A 92 -4.03 18.62 12.20
C GLY A 92 -3.11 19.68 11.60
N SER A 93 -2.91 19.65 10.28
CA SER A 93 -2.20 20.69 9.51
C SER A 93 -3.06 21.21 8.36
N VAL A 94 -2.85 22.47 7.94
CA VAL A 94 -3.55 23.05 6.78
C VAL A 94 -3.29 22.22 5.51
N ALA A 95 -2.15 21.53 5.44
CA ALA A 95 -1.82 20.62 4.35
C ALA A 95 -2.81 19.43 4.22
N SER A 96 -3.66 19.18 5.23
CA SER A 96 -4.71 18.14 5.17
C SER A 96 -5.74 18.40 4.07
N LEU A 97 -5.87 19.64 3.58
CA LEU A 97 -6.63 19.97 2.36
C LEU A 97 -6.20 19.13 1.14
N LYS A 98 -4.95 18.66 1.10
CA LYS A 98 -4.40 17.85 -0.01
C LYS A 98 -4.66 16.35 0.14
N VAL A 99 -5.24 15.89 1.25
CA VAL A 99 -5.49 14.45 1.50
C VAL A 99 -6.36 13.80 0.42
N PRO A 100 -7.46 14.43 -0.05
CA PRO A 100 -8.24 13.90 -1.17
C PRO A 100 -7.42 13.75 -2.45
N GLU A 101 -6.55 14.72 -2.75
CA GLU A 101 -5.70 14.70 -3.94
C GLU A 101 -4.61 13.63 -3.85
N ILE A 102 -3.98 13.46 -2.68
CA ILE A 102 -3.03 12.37 -2.40
C ILE A 102 -3.73 11.02 -2.59
N SER A 103 -4.93 10.87 -2.05
CA SER A 103 -5.72 9.63 -2.17
C SER A 103 -6.03 9.32 -3.64
N LYS A 104 -6.45 10.32 -4.43
CA LYS A 104 -6.69 10.18 -5.87
C LYS A 104 -5.42 9.80 -6.63
N ALA A 105 -4.29 10.44 -6.31
CA ALA A 105 -3.01 10.20 -6.97
C ALA A 105 -2.42 8.81 -6.63
N LEU A 106 -2.63 8.32 -5.40
CA LEU A 106 -2.26 6.95 -5.04
C LEU A 106 -3.16 5.92 -5.74
N LEU A 107 -4.47 6.14 -5.80
CA LEU A 107 -5.40 5.25 -6.51
C LEU A 107 -5.12 5.18 -8.01
N SER A 108 -4.74 6.30 -8.64
CA SER A 108 -4.47 6.35 -10.08
C SER A 108 -3.26 5.53 -10.51
N THR A 109 -2.36 5.18 -9.58
CA THR A 109 -1.27 4.22 -9.84
C THR A 109 -1.77 2.81 -10.15
N GLY A 110 -3.00 2.47 -9.75
CA GLY A 110 -3.56 1.12 -9.85
C GLY A 110 -2.95 0.10 -8.87
N MET A 111 -1.90 0.48 -8.11
CA MET A 111 -1.14 -0.40 -7.22
C MET A 111 -1.72 -0.49 -5.81
N PHE A 112 -2.54 0.49 -5.40
CA PHE A 112 -2.91 0.69 -4.00
C PHE A 112 -4.41 0.53 -3.72
N CYS A 113 -4.72 -0.02 -2.55
CA CYS A 113 -5.99 0.13 -1.84
C CYS A 113 -5.75 1.08 -0.67
N ILE A 114 -6.67 2.00 -0.38
CA ILE A 114 -6.42 3.06 0.60
C ILE A 114 -7.48 3.04 1.68
N ARG A 115 -7.03 3.12 2.94
CA ARG A 115 -7.84 3.49 4.09
C ARG A 115 -7.26 4.74 4.72
N VAL A 116 -8.11 5.71 5.02
CA VAL A 116 -7.72 6.99 5.59
C VAL A 116 -8.06 7.01 7.07
N VAL A 117 -7.11 7.39 7.91
CA VAL A 117 -7.30 7.60 9.35
C VAL A 117 -7.04 9.06 9.65
N VAL A 118 -8.01 9.76 10.23
CA VAL A 118 -7.89 11.18 10.56
C VAL A 118 -7.90 11.40 12.06
N THR A 119 -7.08 12.34 12.51
CA THR A 119 -7.27 12.94 13.85
C THR A 119 -8.48 13.89 13.84
N GLU A 120 -9.09 14.12 15.00
CA GLU A 120 -10.18 15.12 15.13
C GLU A 120 -9.77 16.51 14.63
N LYS A 121 -8.50 16.89 14.79
CA LYS A 121 -8.00 18.18 14.31
C LYS A 121 -7.87 18.26 12.79
N ALA A 122 -7.64 17.13 12.11
CA ALA A 122 -7.60 17.09 10.65
C ALA A 122 -8.97 17.37 10.01
N LYS A 123 -10.06 16.96 10.66
CA LYS A 123 -11.44 17.18 10.21
C LYS A 123 -11.82 18.66 10.07
N HIS A 124 -11.08 19.58 10.70
CA HIS A 124 -11.29 21.03 10.52
C HIS A 124 -10.82 21.55 9.16
N PHE A 125 -9.94 20.82 8.47
CA PHE A 125 -9.32 21.29 7.23
C PHE A 125 -9.95 20.70 5.97
N PHE A 126 -10.63 19.56 6.04
CA PHE A 126 -11.32 18.95 4.90
C PHE A 126 -12.47 18.05 5.39
N ASP A 127 -13.48 17.81 4.53
CA ASP A 127 -14.57 16.88 4.85
C ASP A 127 -14.18 15.46 4.36
N LEU A 128 -14.50 14.44 5.16
CA LEU A 128 -14.33 13.05 4.78
C LEU A 128 -15.09 12.67 3.50
N LYS A 129 -16.15 13.41 3.16
CA LYS A 129 -16.90 13.26 1.91
C LYS A 129 -16.11 13.65 0.66
N ASP A 130 -15.05 14.43 0.79
CA ASP A 130 -14.21 14.85 -0.33
C ASP A 130 -13.28 13.73 -0.81
N LEU A 131 -13.17 12.65 -0.05
CA LEU A 131 -12.38 11.48 -0.39
C LEU A 131 -12.94 10.77 -1.64
N PRO A 132 -12.07 10.22 -2.52
CA PRO A 132 -12.52 9.54 -3.72
C PRO A 132 -13.30 8.26 -3.39
N PRO A 133 -14.20 7.82 -4.30
CA PRO A 133 -14.97 6.60 -4.10
C PRO A 133 -14.06 5.38 -3.96
N GLY A 134 -14.40 4.48 -3.02
CA GLY A 134 -13.62 3.29 -2.72
C GLY A 134 -12.50 3.49 -1.69
N VAL A 135 -12.46 4.63 -1.01
CA VAL A 135 -11.59 4.89 0.15
C VAL A 135 -12.42 4.92 1.41
N ASP A 136 -12.15 3.99 2.33
CA ASP A 136 -12.78 4.01 3.66
C ASP A 136 -12.06 5.05 4.54
N SER A 137 -12.83 5.74 5.39
CA SER A 137 -12.28 6.70 6.36
C SER A 137 -12.61 6.32 7.80
N PHE A 138 -11.66 6.55 8.70
CA PHE A 138 -11.73 6.21 10.11
C PHE A 138 -11.28 7.40 10.98
N SER A 139 -11.89 7.54 12.15
CA SER A 139 -11.57 8.57 13.13
C SER A 139 -11.73 8.03 14.56
N ASP A 140 -11.35 8.81 15.56
CA ASP A 140 -11.33 8.40 16.96
C ASP A 140 -12.71 7.90 17.45
N ASP A 141 -13.80 8.51 16.98
CA ASP A 141 -15.18 8.11 17.31
C ASP A 141 -15.52 6.64 16.95
N LEU A 142 -14.88 6.12 15.89
CA LEU A 142 -15.14 4.76 15.40
C LEU A 142 -14.42 3.70 16.22
N GLU A 143 -13.35 4.08 16.92
CA GLU A 143 -12.56 3.15 17.73
C GLU A 143 -13.38 2.60 18.89
N TRP A 144 -14.13 3.46 19.57
CA TRP A 144 -14.94 3.08 20.73
C TRP A 144 -16.35 2.61 20.36
N SER A 145 -16.94 3.13 19.28
CA SER A 145 -18.25 2.65 18.83
C SER A 145 -18.22 1.23 18.26
N SER A 146 -17.04 0.75 17.85
CA SER A 146 -16.86 -0.62 17.34
C SER A 146 -16.51 -1.64 18.44
N TRP A 147 -16.31 -1.20 19.69
CA TRP A 147 -15.85 -2.06 20.79
C TRP A 147 -16.85 -2.04 21.95
N GLU A 148 -17.66 -3.11 22.07
CA GLU A 148 -18.69 -3.21 23.11
C GLU A 148 -18.31 -4.20 24.21
N LYS A 149 -17.62 -5.28 23.85
CA LYS A 149 -17.23 -6.35 24.79
C LYS A 149 -15.81 -6.85 24.57
N ARG A 150 -15.26 -7.45 25.63
CA ARG A 150 -13.97 -8.13 25.58
C ARG A 150 -14.01 -9.26 24.55
N GLY A 151 -13.15 -9.17 23.54
CA GLY A 151 -13.09 -10.11 22.41
C GLY A 151 -13.45 -9.48 21.08
N ASP A 152 -14.06 -8.29 21.08
CA ASP A 152 -14.30 -7.54 19.85
C ASP A 152 -12.99 -7.04 19.24
N PRO A 153 -12.91 -6.94 17.90
CA PRO A 153 -11.71 -6.49 17.21
C PRO A 153 -11.36 -5.05 17.59
N VAL A 154 -10.10 -4.81 17.90
CA VAL A 154 -9.58 -3.48 18.24
C VAL A 154 -9.19 -2.75 16.95
N LEU A 155 -9.87 -1.66 16.64
CA LEU A 155 -9.81 -1.01 15.33
C LEU A 155 -8.38 -0.64 14.89
N HIS A 156 -7.58 0.02 15.73
CA HIS A 156 -6.20 0.39 15.39
C HIS A 156 -5.31 -0.82 15.07
N ILE A 157 -5.55 -1.96 15.73
CA ILE A 157 -4.82 -3.21 15.48
C ILE A 157 -5.24 -3.80 14.14
N GLU A 158 -6.53 -3.81 13.82
CA GLU A 158 -7.03 -4.32 12.54
C GLU A 158 -6.57 -3.46 11.36
N LEU A 159 -6.59 -2.13 11.51
CA LEU A 159 -6.03 -1.21 10.53
C LEU A 159 -4.55 -1.46 10.30
N ARG A 160 -3.77 -1.64 11.38
CA ARG A 160 -2.35 -1.98 11.28
C ARG A 160 -2.12 -3.30 10.57
N LYS A 161 -2.87 -4.36 10.90
CA LYS A 161 -2.73 -5.69 10.27
C LYS A 161 -3.04 -5.62 8.77
N TRP A 162 -4.07 -4.87 8.42
CA TRP A 162 -4.52 -4.69 7.03
C TRP A 162 -3.48 -3.98 6.15
N ALA A 163 -2.75 -3.02 6.72
CA ALA A 163 -1.85 -2.13 5.97
C ALA A 163 -0.50 -2.77 5.64
N ASP A 164 -0.11 -2.77 4.36
CA ASP A 164 1.23 -3.16 3.91
C ASP A 164 2.23 -1.99 4.04
N ILE A 165 1.74 -0.76 4.03
CA ILE A 165 2.51 0.48 4.14
C ILE A 165 1.72 1.53 4.92
N GLY A 166 2.43 2.23 5.80
CA GLY A 166 1.90 3.37 6.54
C GLY A 166 2.41 4.66 5.92
N LEU A 167 1.52 5.62 5.73
CA LEU A 167 1.87 6.95 5.22
C LEU A 167 1.20 8.01 6.09
N VAL A 168 1.98 8.79 6.84
CA VAL A 168 1.46 9.95 7.57
C VAL A 168 1.67 11.21 6.73
N ALA A 169 0.60 11.74 6.14
CA ALA A 169 0.68 12.91 5.28
C ALA A 169 -0.62 13.73 5.34
N PRO A 170 -0.63 14.89 6.03
CA PRO A 170 0.50 15.51 6.73
C PRO A 170 0.77 14.94 8.12
N LEU A 171 2.02 15.11 8.59
CA LEU A 171 2.44 14.98 10.00
C LEU A 171 2.64 16.39 10.61
N ASP A 172 1.76 16.78 11.52
CA ASP A 172 1.86 18.01 12.29
C ASP A 172 2.90 17.89 13.42
N ALA A 173 3.36 19.03 13.94
CA ALA A 173 4.39 19.04 14.99
C ALA A 173 3.91 18.41 16.31
N ASN A 174 2.60 18.47 16.59
CA ASN A 174 2.01 17.92 17.81
C ASN A 174 2.07 16.38 17.80
N THR A 175 1.63 15.76 16.71
CA THR A 175 1.68 14.31 16.52
C THR A 175 3.13 13.84 16.42
N LEU A 176 4.02 14.60 15.76
CA LEU A 176 5.46 14.32 15.77
C LEU A 176 6.00 14.24 17.21
N GLY A 177 5.66 15.22 18.06
CA GLY A 177 6.04 15.22 19.48
C GLY A 177 5.46 14.05 20.26
N LYS A 178 4.16 13.75 20.07
CA LYS A 178 3.50 12.62 20.71
C LYS A 178 4.15 11.29 20.36
N VAL A 179 4.39 11.05 19.07
CA VAL A 179 5.00 9.80 18.59
C VAL A 179 6.42 9.66 19.12
N ALA A 180 7.22 10.73 19.06
CA ALA A 180 8.59 10.73 19.60
C ALA A 180 8.63 10.47 21.13
N ALA A 181 7.61 10.90 21.87
CA ALA A 181 7.46 10.63 23.30
C ALA A 181 6.76 9.29 23.62
N GLY A 182 6.30 8.55 22.60
CA GLY A 182 5.59 7.28 22.77
C GLY A 182 4.13 7.41 23.24
N ILE A 183 3.52 8.59 23.10
CA ILE A 183 2.11 8.85 23.44
C ILE A 183 1.20 8.26 22.35
N ALA A 184 0.20 7.50 22.77
CA ALA A 184 -0.82 6.88 21.93
C ALA A 184 -2.22 7.18 22.50
N ASP A 185 -2.75 8.35 22.17
CA ASP A 185 -3.97 8.92 22.77
C ASP A 185 -5.10 9.17 21.76
N ASN A 186 -4.90 8.78 20.50
CA ASN A 186 -5.90 8.82 19.44
C ASN A 186 -5.64 7.72 18.40
N LEU A 187 -6.58 7.50 17.48
CA LEU A 187 -6.53 6.38 16.54
C LEU A 187 -5.26 6.38 15.68
N VAL A 188 -4.82 7.56 15.22
CA VAL A 188 -3.57 7.72 14.44
C VAL A 188 -2.35 7.31 15.28
N THR A 189 -2.19 7.88 16.47
CA THR A 189 -1.02 7.61 17.33
C THR A 189 -1.02 6.16 17.85
N CYS A 190 -2.20 5.57 18.11
CA CYS A 190 -2.36 4.15 18.42
C CYS A 190 -1.91 3.24 17.25
N CYS A 191 -2.31 3.55 16.02
CA CYS A 191 -1.86 2.82 14.82
C CYS A 191 -0.33 2.89 14.67
N LEU A 192 0.27 4.07 14.87
CA LEU A 192 1.71 4.27 14.80
C LEU A 192 2.46 3.54 15.91
N ARG A 193 1.93 3.58 17.14
CA ARG A 193 2.56 2.90 18.29
C ARG A 193 2.56 1.38 18.14
N ALA A 194 1.53 0.84 17.50
CA ALA A 194 1.38 -0.58 17.22
C ALA A 194 2.02 -1.02 15.89
N TRP A 195 2.70 -0.12 15.18
CA TRP A 195 3.24 -0.38 13.84
C TRP A 195 4.31 -1.48 13.84
N ASP A 196 4.34 -2.26 12.77
CA ASP A 196 5.34 -3.28 12.52
C ASP A 196 6.39 -2.75 11.55
N PHE A 197 7.61 -2.50 12.05
CA PHE A 197 8.70 -1.93 11.26
C PHE A 197 9.33 -2.88 10.25
N SER A 198 8.86 -4.14 10.16
CA SER A 198 9.12 -4.95 8.95
C SER A 198 8.44 -4.36 7.71
N ARG A 199 7.41 -3.53 7.90
CA ARG A 199 6.68 -2.82 6.83
C ARG A 199 7.09 -1.35 6.77
N PRO A 200 7.18 -0.75 5.57
CA PRO A 200 7.56 0.65 5.43
C PRO A 200 6.55 1.60 6.09
N LEU A 201 7.09 2.59 6.81
CA LEU A 201 6.34 3.69 7.42
C LEU A 201 6.94 5.01 7.00
N LEU A 202 6.20 5.78 6.20
CA LEU A 202 6.63 7.07 5.68
C LEU A 202 5.90 8.19 6.43
N VAL A 203 6.59 9.29 6.65
CA VAL A 203 6.01 10.50 7.25
C VAL A 203 6.36 11.72 6.43
N CYS A 204 5.39 12.61 6.25
CA CYS A 204 5.55 13.86 5.52
C CYS A 204 5.20 15.03 6.45
N PRO A 205 6.19 15.63 7.13
CA PRO A 205 5.95 16.73 8.03
C PRO A 205 5.36 17.94 7.29
N ALA A 206 4.50 18.70 7.98
CA ALA A 206 3.91 19.92 7.45
C ALA A 206 3.58 20.91 8.56
N MET A 207 4.39 21.96 8.70
CA MET A 207 4.28 22.95 9.78
C MET A 207 4.87 24.31 9.38
N ASN A 208 4.56 25.34 10.16
CA ASN A 208 5.16 26.66 9.93
C ASN A 208 6.70 26.62 10.06
N THR A 209 7.41 27.51 9.36
CA THR A 209 8.87 27.57 9.35
C THR A 209 9.50 27.71 10.73
N GLN A 210 8.91 28.50 11.64
CA GLN A 210 9.43 28.63 13.01
C GLN A 210 9.29 27.32 13.79
N MET A 211 8.21 26.57 13.54
CA MET A 211 8.04 25.23 14.13
C MET A 211 9.05 24.24 13.54
N TRP A 212 9.30 24.33 12.22
CA TRP A 212 10.27 23.46 11.55
C TRP A 212 11.70 23.68 12.06
N LEU A 213 12.11 24.95 12.20
CA LEU A 213 13.42 25.34 12.71
C LEU A 213 13.59 25.12 14.22
N HIS A 214 12.51 24.83 14.94
CA HIS A 214 12.57 24.59 16.38
C HIS A 214 13.41 23.34 16.69
N PRO A 215 14.34 23.39 17.68
CA PRO A 215 15.26 22.28 17.97
C PRO A 215 14.57 20.97 18.37
N VAL A 216 13.38 21.05 18.95
CA VAL A 216 12.56 19.86 19.29
C VAL A 216 12.12 19.12 18.03
N THR A 217 11.83 19.82 16.93
CA THR A 217 11.38 19.19 15.68
C THR A 217 12.48 18.32 15.10
N SER A 218 13.71 18.85 14.97
CA SER A 218 14.84 18.07 14.48
C SER A 218 15.22 16.92 15.42
N SER A 219 15.09 17.11 16.73
CA SER A 219 15.32 16.06 17.73
C SER A 219 14.29 14.93 17.61
N ASN A 220 13.01 15.26 17.49
CA ASN A 220 11.94 14.28 17.33
C ASN A 220 12.06 13.51 16.01
N LEU A 221 12.38 14.20 14.90
CA LEU A 221 12.59 13.54 13.61
C LEU A 221 13.73 12.52 13.68
N ARG A 222 14.86 12.85 14.31
CA ARG A 222 15.97 11.91 14.51
C ARG A 222 15.57 10.69 15.32
N ILE A 223 14.73 10.86 16.34
CA ILE A 223 14.18 9.74 17.14
C ILE A 223 13.35 8.82 16.24
N LEU A 224 12.42 9.38 15.46
CA LEU A 224 11.59 8.61 14.54
C LEU A 224 12.44 7.88 13.48
N GLU A 225 13.40 8.56 12.87
CA GLU A 225 14.33 7.95 11.90
C GLU A 225 15.11 6.78 12.52
N SER A 226 15.54 6.91 13.78
CA SER A 226 16.24 5.82 14.49
C SER A 226 15.39 4.57 14.71
N TRP A 227 14.05 4.72 14.69
CA TRP A 227 13.11 3.60 14.79
C TRP A 227 12.74 3.00 13.43
N GLY A 228 13.17 3.60 12.32
CA GLY A 228 12.90 3.12 10.96
C GLY A 228 11.82 3.89 10.20
N PHE A 229 11.33 5.02 10.74
CA PHE A 229 10.48 5.93 9.97
C PHE A 229 11.25 6.52 8.79
N ARG A 230 10.61 6.60 7.63
CA ARG A 230 11.17 7.22 6.42
C ARG A 230 10.58 8.62 6.26
N VAL A 231 11.37 9.65 6.55
CA VAL A 231 10.94 11.05 6.48
C VAL A 231 11.01 11.57 5.04
N ILE A 232 9.87 12.02 4.50
CA ILE A 232 9.77 12.80 3.26
C ILE A 232 9.90 14.26 3.65
N GLN A 233 10.97 14.92 3.21
CA GLN A 233 11.35 16.25 3.66
C GLN A 233 10.35 17.33 3.22
N CYS A 234 10.21 18.37 4.04
CA CYS A 234 9.43 19.55 3.69
C CYS A 234 10.09 20.32 2.54
N ILE A 235 9.29 21.12 1.84
CA ILE A 235 9.73 22.05 0.81
C ILE A 235 9.64 23.50 1.30
N GLU A 236 10.34 24.39 0.61
CA GLU A 236 10.24 25.83 0.81
C GLU A 236 9.12 26.41 -0.07
N LYS A 237 8.16 27.09 0.54
CA LYS A 237 7.06 27.79 -0.14
C LYS A 237 6.57 28.98 0.67
N THR A 238 5.84 29.88 0.04
CA THR A 238 5.01 30.86 0.75
C THR A 238 3.90 30.12 1.49
N LEU A 239 3.94 30.21 2.82
CA LEU A 239 3.01 29.56 3.73
C LEU A 239 1.72 30.38 3.85
N VAL A 240 0.69 29.77 4.43
CA VAL A 240 -0.63 30.41 4.64
C VAL A 240 -0.55 31.68 5.49
N CYS A 241 0.47 31.81 6.34
CA CYS A 241 0.73 33.02 7.14
C CYS A 241 1.36 34.18 6.36
N GLY A 242 1.75 33.98 5.09
CA GLY A 242 2.40 34.98 4.25
C GLY A 242 3.93 34.90 4.23
N ASP A 243 4.54 34.14 5.14
CA ASP A 243 5.99 33.95 5.20
C ASP A 243 6.46 32.93 4.16
N THR A 244 7.58 33.20 3.48
CA THR A 244 8.28 32.21 2.65
C THR A 244 9.33 31.51 3.49
N GLY A 245 9.27 30.19 3.53
CA GLY A 245 10.28 29.38 4.24
C GLY A 245 10.02 27.89 4.17
N LEU A 246 10.98 27.12 4.70
CA LEU A 246 10.90 25.67 4.84
C LEU A 246 9.77 25.26 5.80
N GLY A 247 9.13 24.13 5.53
CA GLY A 247 8.10 23.56 6.41
C GLY A 247 6.79 23.19 5.71
N ALA A 248 6.63 23.60 4.45
CA ALA A 248 5.50 23.16 3.63
C ALA A 248 5.62 21.66 3.33
N MET A 249 4.49 20.95 3.32
CA MET A 249 4.44 19.53 2.96
C MET A 249 5.02 19.31 1.56
N ALA A 250 5.72 18.18 1.38
CA ALA A 250 6.22 17.75 0.08
C ALA A 250 5.13 17.70 -0.99
N GLU A 251 5.55 17.73 -2.26
CA GLU A 251 4.61 17.66 -3.37
C GLU A 251 3.96 16.27 -3.47
N ILE A 252 2.71 16.25 -3.93
CA ILE A 252 1.91 15.01 -4.02
C ILE A 252 2.61 13.96 -4.89
N HIS A 253 3.20 14.37 -6.01
CA HIS A 253 3.90 13.44 -6.91
C HIS A 253 5.13 12.80 -6.24
N GLU A 254 5.83 13.55 -5.38
CA GLU A 254 6.99 13.05 -4.63
C GLU A 254 6.54 12.07 -3.54
N ILE A 255 5.46 12.38 -2.82
CA ILE A 255 4.87 11.48 -1.82
C ILE A 255 4.46 10.14 -2.46
N VAL A 256 3.78 10.20 -3.61
CA VAL A 256 3.36 9.00 -4.35
C VAL A 256 4.58 8.22 -4.85
N ALA A 257 5.59 8.90 -5.42
CA ALA A 257 6.80 8.24 -5.89
C ALA A 257 7.54 7.50 -4.76
N LYS A 258 7.66 8.13 -3.58
CA LYS A 258 8.28 7.53 -2.39
C LYS A 258 7.48 6.35 -1.85
N ALA A 259 6.15 6.42 -1.86
CA ALA A 259 5.30 5.30 -1.47
C ALA A 259 5.46 4.11 -2.44
N VAL A 260 5.55 4.35 -3.75
CA VAL A 260 5.80 3.30 -4.75
C VAL A 260 7.19 2.69 -4.60
N GLU A 261 8.23 3.51 -4.41
CA GLU A 261 9.61 3.07 -4.17
C GLU A 261 9.71 2.16 -2.93
N ALA A 262 9.02 2.54 -1.86
CA ALA A 262 9.01 1.79 -0.61
C ALA A 262 8.37 0.39 -0.74
N MET A 263 7.48 0.18 -1.70
CA MET A 263 6.84 -1.12 -1.95
C MET A 263 7.55 -2.00 -2.97
N LYS A 264 8.49 -1.45 -3.74
CA LYS A 264 9.29 -2.21 -4.72
C LYS A 264 10.57 -2.80 -4.13
N SER A 265 10.90 -2.45 -2.89
CA SER A 265 12.14 -2.84 -2.21
C SER A 265 12.03 -4.19 -1.47
N GLU A 266 11.04 -5.02 -1.81
CA GLU A 266 10.84 -6.39 -1.32
C GLU A 266 11.28 -7.43 -2.36
#